data_AF-A0A8K0JG73-F1
#
_entry.id   AF-A0A8K0JG73-F1
#
_cell.length_a   1.000
_cell.length_b   1.000
_cell.length_c   1.000
_cell.angle_alpha   90.00
_cell.angle_beta   90.00
_cell.angle_gamma   90.00
#
_symmetry.space_group_name_H-M   'P 1'
#
loop_
_entity.id
_entity.type
_entity.pdbx_description
1 polymer ?
#
loop_
_entity_poly.entity_id
_entity_poly.type
_entity_poly.pdbx_seq_one_letter_code
_entity_poly.pdbx_strand_id
1 'polypeptide(L)'
;MGEEEMRRAVETGGGKPVRCERCGGLVKPDIVFFGEGLPERFFELAVKDLPKCDLLIVVGTSLKVHPFASLVERVPRTCPRLLINREAVGEATGWGDRGFSFKEGSRDRFFQGDADAGAKELARGLGWQDELNNMVETQQSELRIKWGLEESSLEPSAQTAVKPEDTIDKLAKELGQAGL
;
A
#
# COMPACT_ATOMS: atom_id res chain seq x y z
N MET A 1 -29.22 8.06 -8.89
CA MET A 1 -29.69 6.78 -9.44
C MET A 1 -28.58 5.92 -10.06
N GLY A 2 -27.39 6.44 -10.41
CA GLY A 2 -26.37 5.65 -11.12
C GLY A 2 -25.44 4.76 -10.27
N GLU A 3 -25.22 5.06 -8.99
CA GLU A 3 -24.17 4.36 -8.20
C GLU A 3 -24.54 2.90 -7.89
N GLU A 4 -25.79 2.63 -7.53
CA GLU A 4 -26.25 1.28 -7.15
C GLU A 4 -26.39 0.35 -8.36
N GLU A 5 -26.86 0.90 -9.50
CA GLU A 5 -26.88 0.18 -10.77
C GLU A 5 -25.46 -0.13 -11.26
N MET A 6 -24.54 0.83 -11.15
CA MET A 6 -23.14 0.64 -11.50
C MET A 6 -22.48 -0.41 -10.62
N ARG A 7 -22.72 -0.35 -9.30
CA ARG A 7 -22.24 -1.34 -8.35
C ARG A 7 -22.72 -2.75 -8.71
N ARG A 8 -24.02 -2.91 -8.97
CA ARG A 8 -24.61 -4.20 -9.38
C ARG A 8 -24.05 -4.70 -10.72
N ALA A 9 -23.82 -3.80 -11.68
CA ALA A 9 -23.24 -4.15 -12.97
C ALA A 9 -21.79 -4.65 -12.84
N VAL A 10 -21.00 -4.06 -11.93
CA VAL A 10 -19.64 -4.51 -11.61
C VAL A 10 -19.66 -5.85 -10.88
N GLU A 11 -20.51 -6.02 -9.86
CA GLU A 11 -20.62 -7.24 -9.05
C GLU A 11 -21.03 -8.48 -9.86
N THR A 12 -21.85 -8.31 -10.90
CA THR A 12 -22.36 -9.44 -11.70
C THR A 12 -21.42 -9.88 -12.83
N GLY A 13 -20.31 -9.18 -13.07
CA GLY A 13 -19.20 -9.58 -13.97
C GLY A 13 -19.53 -9.78 -15.46
N GLY A 14 -20.81 -9.77 -15.84
CA GLY A 14 -21.30 -10.03 -17.21
C GLY A 14 -22.50 -9.17 -17.62
N GLY A 15 -22.78 -8.09 -16.87
CA GLY A 15 -23.92 -7.21 -17.10
C GLY A 15 -23.69 -6.24 -18.26
N LYS A 16 -24.73 -5.98 -19.04
CA LYS A 16 -24.75 -4.98 -20.11
C LYS A 16 -24.14 -3.64 -19.63
N PRO A 17 -23.43 -2.89 -20.48
CA PRO A 17 -22.87 -1.59 -20.11
C PRO A 17 -23.95 -0.66 -19.55
N VAL A 18 -23.68 -0.03 -18.42
CA VAL A 18 -24.59 0.95 -17.82
C VAL A 18 -24.70 2.15 -18.76
N ARG A 19 -25.94 2.59 -19.00
CA ARG A 19 -26.24 3.70 -19.91
C ARG A 19 -26.90 4.84 -19.17
N CYS A 20 -26.58 6.06 -19.58
CA CYS A 20 -27.17 7.25 -19.02
C CYS A 20 -28.65 7.33 -19.43
N GLU A 21 -29.54 7.40 -18.45
CA GLU A 21 -30.99 7.50 -18.67
C GLU A 21 -31.38 8.76 -19.48
N ARG A 22 -30.56 9.82 -19.44
CA ARG A 22 -30.85 11.09 -20.13
C ARG A 22 -30.38 11.14 -21.58
N CYS A 23 -29.25 10.51 -21.92
CA CYS A 23 -28.64 10.62 -23.25
C CYS A 23 -28.32 9.28 -23.93
N GLY A 24 -28.52 8.15 -23.26
CA GLY A 24 -28.21 6.80 -23.76
C GLY A 24 -26.72 6.47 -23.89
N GLY A 25 -25.83 7.42 -23.58
CA GLY A 25 -24.37 7.24 -23.58
C GLY A 25 -23.89 6.26 -22.51
N LEU A 26 -22.66 5.77 -22.66
CA LEU A 26 -22.05 4.86 -21.67
C LEU A 26 -21.72 5.61 -20.37
N VAL A 27 -22.00 4.97 -19.24
CA VAL A 27 -21.61 5.47 -17.92
C VAL A 27 -20.31 4.78 -17.52
N LYS A 28 -19.29 5.58 -17.24
CA LYS A 28 -17.98 5.14 -16.76
C LYS A 28 -17.87 5.44 -15.26
N PRO A 29 -17.28 4.55 -14.44
CA PRO A 29 -17.04 4.90 -13.05
C PRO A 29 -15.99 6.01 -12.99
N ASP A 30 -16.01 6.78 -11.90
CA ASP A 30 -15.06 7.87 -11.68
C ASP A 30 -13.68 7.34 -11.28
N ILE A 31 -13.03 6.69 -12.23
CA ILE A 31 -11.67 6.15 -12.14
C ILE A 31 -10.88 6.61 -13.36
N VAL A 32 -9.56 6.71 -13.23
CA VAL A 32 -8.70 7.14 -14.34
C VAL A 32 -8.25 5.93 -15.14
N PHE A 33 -8.53 5.93 -16.45
CA PHE A 33 -8.02 4.92 -17.38
C PHE A 33 -6.66 5.35 -17.92
N PHE A 34 -5.88 4.40 -18.46
CA PHE A 34 -4.66 4.75 -19.18
C PHE A 34 -4.97 5.67 -20.37
N GLY A 35 -4.21 6.75 -20.48
CA GLY A 35 -4.40 7.79 -21.49
C GLY A 35 -5.32 8.94 -21.06
N GLU A 36 -6.04 8.80 -19.94
CA GLU A 36 -6.78 9.92 -19.35
C GLU A 36 -5.88 10.78 -18.46
N GLY A 37 -6.21 12.07 -18.37
CA GLY A 37 -5.57 12.98 -17.42
C GLY A 37 -5.96 12.62 -15.98
N LEU A 38 -5.00 12.75 -15.06
CA LEU A 38 -5.33 12.70 -13.63
C LEU A 38 -6.20 13.90 -13.24
N PRO A 39 -7.02 13.77 -12.17
CA PRO A 39 -7.81 14.88 -11.65
C PRO A 39 -6.94 16.09 -11.29
N GLU A 40 -7.44 17.31 -11.53
CA GLU A 40 -6.72 18.56 -11.25
C GLU A 40 -6.22 18.64 -9.80
N ARG A 41 -7.06 18.21 -8.86
CA ARG A 41 -6.74 18.10 -7.42
C ARG A 41 -5.44 17.36 -7.14
N PHE A 42 -5.08 16.35 -7.94
CA PHE A 42 -3.82 15.62 -7.79
C PHE A 42 -2.61 16.57 -7.93
N PHE A 43 -2.62 17.42 -8.96
CA PHE A 43 -1.53 18.33 -9.26
C PHE A 43 -1.47 19.48 -8.26
N GLU A 44 -2.61 20.05 -7.89
CA GLU A 44 -2.71 21.13 -6.91
C GLU A 44 -2.13 20.70 -5.55
N LEU A 45 -2.56 19.53 -5.05
CA LEU A 45 -2.10 19.02 -3.76
C LEU A 45 -0.63 18.59 -3.82
N ALA A 46 -0.19 17.97 -4.92
CA ALA A 46 1.22 17.59 -5.06
C ALA A 46 2.17 18.80 -4.98
N VAL A 47 1.78 19.94 -5.56
CA VAL A 47 2.58 21.19 -5.50
C VAL A 47 2.51 21.84 -4.12
N LYS A 48 1.35 21.76 -3.45
CA LYS A 48 1.14 22.40 -2.15
C LYS A 48 1.76 21.63 -0.98
N ASP A 49 1.63 20.30 -0.98
CA ASP A 49 1.86 19.46 0.19
C ASP A 49 3.27 18.86 0.21
N LEU A 50 3.76 18.35 -0.94
CA LEU A 50 5.05 17.66 -0.99
C LEU A 50 6.25 18.53 -0.60
N PRO A 51 6.33 19.82 -0.96
CA PRO A 51 7.43 20.69 -0.51
C PRO A 51 7.47 20.92 1.01
N LYS A 52 6.38 20.64 1.73
CA LYS A 52 6.25 20.79 3.18
C LYS A 52 6.30 19.45 3.92
N CYS A 53 6.57 18.36 3.19
CA CYS A 53 6.55 17.01 3.74
C CYS A 53 7.79 16.77 4.62
N ASP A 54 7.56 16.45 5.89
CA ASP A 54 8.63 16.12 6.85
C ASP A 54 8.98 14.62 6.88
N LEU A 55 8.06 13.76 6.42
CA LEU A 55 8.26 12.32 6.27
C LEU A 55 7.36 11.80 5.15
N LEU A 56 7.95 11.07 4.20
CA LEU A 56 7.19 10.36 3.16
C LEU A 56 7.15 8.86 3.46
N ILE A 57 5.94 8.30 3.58
CA ILE A 57 5.74 6.84 3.67
C ILE A 57 5.10 6.36 2.37
N VAL A 58 5.76 5.43 1.70
CA VAL A 58 5.30 4.81 0.45
C VAL A 58 5.03 3.33 0.73
N VAL A 59 3.81 2.87 0.44
CA VAL A 59 3.36 1.52 0.79
C VAL A 59 2.76 0.82 -0.43
N GLY A 60 3.13 -0.43 -0.67
CA GLY A 60 2.40 -1.35 -1.56
C GLY A 60 2.26 -0.89 -3.01
N THR A 61 3.27 -0.24 -3.58
CA THR A 61 3.26 0.23 -4.98
C THR A 61 4.54 -0.17 -5.71
N SER A 62 4.44 -0.40 -7.02
CA SER A 62 5.59 -0.69 -7.88
C SER A 62 6.31 0.57 -8.37
N LEU A 63 5.70 1.75 -8.21
CA LEU A 63 6.19 3.04 -8.73
C LEU A 63 6.51 3.03 -10.24
N LYS A 64 5.70 2.32 -11.05
CA LYS A 64 5.88 2.24 -12.51
C LYS A 64 5.01 3.21 -13.31
N VAL A 65 3.93 3.72 -12.73
CA VAL A 65 2.92 4.50 -13.46
C VAL A 65 3.14 6.00 -13.23
N HIS A 66 3.41 6.73 -14.31
CA HIS A 66 3.53 8.18 -14.28
C HIS A 66 2.17 8.87 -14.47
N PRO A 67 1.98 10.07 -13.88
CA PRO A 67 2.96 10.85 -13.12
C PRO A 67 3.10 10.48 -11.63
N PHE A 68 2.30 9.53 -11.11
CA PHE A 68 2.32 9.14 -9.69
C PHE A 68 3.70 8.72 -9.18
N ALA A 69 4.44 7.92 -9.96
CA ALA A 69 5.79 7.47 -9.59
C ALA A 69 6.76 8.63 -9.28
N SER A 70 6.58 9.79 -9.93
CA SER A 70 7.45 10.96 -9.75
C SER A 70 7.26 11.69 -8.42
N LEU A 71 6.22 11.39 -7.64
CA LEU A 71 5.94 12.10 -6.38
C LEU A 71 7.06 11.91 -5.35
N VAL A 72 7.74 10.76 -5.37
CA VAL A 72 8.84 10.46 -4.43
C VAL A 72 10.02 11.42 -4.59
N GLU A 73 10.15 12.04 -5.76
CA GLU A 73 11.20 13.02 -6.07
C GLU A 73 10.83 14.44 -5.62
N ARG A 74 9.57 14.72 -5.31
CA ARG A 74 9.05 16.08 -5.10
C ARG A 74 9.10 16.55 -3.64
N VAL A 75 9.55 15.70 -2.72
CA VAL A 75 9.77 16.06 -1.31
C VAL A 75 11.14 16.73 -1.10
N PRO A 76 11.33 17.58 -0.06
CA PRO A 76 12.61 18.21 0.26
C PRO A 76 13.74 17.20 0.37
N ARG A 77 14.99 17.54 0.00
CA ARG A 77 16.15 16.61 0.04
C ARG A 77 16.46 16.06 1.44
N THR A 78 16.05 16.77 2.48
CA THR A 78 16.21 16.39 3.88
C THR A 78 15.07 15.52 4.40
N CYS A 79 13.93 15.47 3.72
CA CYS A 79 12.78 14.65 4.10
C CYS A 79 13.16 13.16 4.05
N PRO A 80 13.11 12.44 5.19
CA PRO A 80 13.27 11.00 5.20
C PRO A 80 12.13 10.32 4.44
N ARG A 81 12.42 9.20 3.81
CA ARG A 81 11.41 8.42 3.07
C ARG A 81 11.45 6.96 3.50
N LEU A 82 10.31 6.39 3.82
CA LEU A 82 10.14 4.98 4.16
C LEU A 82 9.37 4.28 3.05
N LEU A 83 9.95 3.24 2.46
CA LEU A 83 9.28 2.30 1.58
C LEU A 83 8.90 1.06 2.38
N ILE A 84 7.61 0.71 2.41
CA ILE A 84 7.11 -0.57 2.91
C ILE A 84 6.60 -1.35 1.70
N ASN A 85 7.35 -2.34 1.26
CA ASN A 85 7.00 -3.10 0.07
C ASN A 85 7.67 -4.47 0.06
N ARG A 86 7.20 -5.38 -0.79
CA ARG A 86 7.83 -6.70 -0.96
C ARG A 86 9.17 -6.62 -1.70
N GLU A 87 9.31 -5.61 -2.55
CA GLU A 87 10.47 -5.40 -3.41
C GLU A 87 10.94 -3.95 -3.32
N ALA A 88 12.25 -3.72 -3.45
CA ALA A 88 12.78 -2.39 -3.63
C ALA A 88 12.35 -1.84 -5.01
N VAL A 89 11.83 -0.61 -5.02
CA VAL A 89 11.28 0.03 -6.22
C VAL A 89 11.59 1.52 -6.25
N GLY A 90 11.55 2.10 -7.45
CA GLY A 90 11.75 3.54 -7.65
C GLY A 90 13.14 4.03 -7.30
N GLU A 91 14.16 3.16 -7.36
CA GLU A 91 15.55 3.52 -7.13
C GLU A 91 16.07 4.50 -8.19
N ALA A 92 16.96 5.40 -7.78
CA ALA A 92 17.57 6.34 -8.70
C ALA A 92 18.42 5.61 -9.75
N THR A 93 18.09 5.82 -11.03
CA THR A 93 18.67 5.11 -12.17
C THR A 93 19.80 5.87 -12.86
N GLY A 94 20.03 7.13 -12.52
CA GLY A 94 21.02 7.96 -13.20
C GLY A 94 21.32 9.29 -12.53
N TRP A 95 22.11 10.10 -13.22
CA TRP A 95 22.54 11.41 -12.73
C TRP A 95 21.37 12.39 -12.69
N GLY A 96 21.13 12.99 -11.52
CA GLY A 96 20.02 13.94 -11.31
C GLY A 96 18.67 13.30 -10.97
N ASP A 97 18.53 11.97 -11.11
CA ASP A 97 17.38 11.20 -10.63
C ASP A 97 17.33 11.29 -9.09
N ARG A 98 16.15 11.61 -8.55
CA ARG A 98 15.89 11.74 -7.11
C ARG A 98 15.05 10.60 -6.56
N GLY A 99 15.03 9.46 -7.24
CA GLY A 99 14.50 8.20 -6.77
C GLY A 99 15.11 7.74 -5.44
N PHE A 100 14.69 6.59 -4.96
CA PHE A 100 15.19 6.00 -3.73
C PHE A 100 16.68 5.64 -3.82
N SER A 101 17.35 5.69 -2.68
CA SER A 101 18.68 5.12 -2.48
C SER A 101 18.71 4.39 -1.15
N PHE A 102 18.85 3.07 -1.16
CA PHE A 102 18.89 2.27 0.08
C PHE A 102 20.32 1.99 0.58
N LYS A 103 21.26 2.85 0.22
CA LYS A 103 22.66 2.79 0.68
C LYS A 103 22.78 3.35 2.10
N GLU A 104 23.83 2.95 2.80
CA GLU A 104 24.17 3.50 4.11
C GLU A 104 24.35 5.03 4.04
N GLY A 105 23.88 5.73 5.08
CA GLY A 105 23.87 7.20 5.12
C GLY A 105 22.79 7.86 4.27
N SER A 106 22.00 7.10 3.51
CA SER A 106 20.83 7.65 2.81
C SER A 106 19.73 8.08 3.78
N ARG A 107 18.88 9.01 3.33
CA ARG A 107 17.62 9.41 4.00
C ARG A 107 16.50 8.38 3.85
N ASP A 108 16.70 7.39 2.97
CA ASP A 108 15.67 6.43 2.63
C ASP A 108 15.81 5.14 3.43
N ARG A 109 14.67 4.55 3.81
CA ARG A 109 14.58 3.27 4.49
C ARG A 109 13.65 2.35 3.72
N PHE A 110 13.98 1.06 3.71
CA PHE A 110 13.18 0.03 3.09
C PHE A 110 12.84 -1.03 4.14
N PHE A 111 11.55 -1.21 4.37
CA PHE A 111 11.01 -2.36 5.07
C PHE A 111 10.56 -3.38 4.02
N GLN A 112 11.25 -4.52 3.96
CA GLN A 112 10.92 -5.60 3.04
C GLN A 112 9.87 -6.53 3.64
N GLY A 113 8.65 -6.47 3.12
CA GLY A 113 7.56 -7.33 3.58
C GLY A 113 6.19 -6.86 3.12
N ASP A 114 5.16 -7.46 3.72
CA ASP A 114 3.78 -7.08 3.49
C ASP A 114 3.45 -5.70 4.12
N ALA A 115 2.52 -4.99 3.50
CA ALA A 115 2.07 -3.68 3.97
C ALA A 115 1.58 -3.73 5.42
N ASP A 116 0.78 -4.74 5.76
CA ASP A 116 0.24 -4.92 7.12
C ASP A 116 1.35 -5.21 8.14
N ALA A 117 2.36 -5.99 7.76
CA ALA A 117 3.50 -6.28 8.62
C ALA A 117 4.31 -5.00 8.90
N GLY A 118 4.57 -4.20 7.85
CA GLY A 118 5.25 -2.92 8.02
C GLY A 118 4.45 -1.90 8.83
N ALA A 119 3.13 -1.84 8.65
CA ALA A 119 2.25 -0.98 9.43
C ALA A 119 2.24 -1.38 10.92
N LYS A 120 2.17 -2.69 11.22
CA LYS A 120 2.24 -3.22 12.59
C LYS A 120 3.59 -2.94 13.23
N GLU A 121 4.68 -3.10 12.50
CA GLU A 121 6.03 -2.82 13.01
C GLU A 121 6.22 -1.33 13.30
N LEU A 122 5.71 -0.46 12.42
CA LEU A 122 5.71 0.99 12.66
C LEU A 122 4.88 1.35 13.89
N ALA A 123 3.67 0.79 14.02
CA ALA A 123 2.81 1.01 15.19
C ALA A 123 3.47 0.53 16.48
N ARG A 124 4.14 -0.63 16.46
CA ARG A 124 4.91 -1.15 17.60
C ARG A 124 6.04 -0.18 17.99
N GLY A 125 6.81 0.30 17.01
CA GLY A 125 7.88 1.26 17.24
C GLY A 125 7.41 2.61 17.81
N LEU A 126 6.15 2.99 17.55
CA LEU A 126 5.52 4.21 18.05
C LEU A 126 4.69 4.01 19.33
N GLY A 127 4.53 2.77 19.80
CA GLY A 127 3.68 2.44 20.96
C GLY A 127 2.18 2.47 20.67
N TRP A 128 1.77 2.37 19.40
CA TRP A 128 0.37 2.38 18.93
C TRP A 128 -0.20 1.00 18.63
N GLN A 129 0.50 -0.07 19.05
CA GLN A 129 0.14 -1.44 18.68
C GLN A 129 -1.28 -1.81 19.13
N ASP A 130 -1.60 -1.58 20.40
CA ASP A 130 -2.92 -1.94 20.95
C ASP A 130 -4.03 -1.08 20.34
N GLU A 131 -3.77 0.21 20.13
CA GLU A 131 -4.70 1.13 19.47
C GLU A 131 -5.03 0.67 18.04
N LEU A 132 -4.00 0.33 17.25
CA LEU A 132 -4.18 -0.16 15.89
C LEU A 132 -4.95 -1.48 15.86
N ASN A 133 -4.61 -2.43 16.74
CA ASN A 133 -5.29 -3.72 16.80
C ASN A 133 -6.78 -3.55 17.14
N ASN A 134 -7.09 -2.76 18.18
CA ASN A 134 -8.47 -2.49 18.58
C ASN A 134 -9.29 -1.81 17.47
N MET A 135 -8.67 -0.87 16.74
CA MET A 135 -9.31 -0.18 15.63
C MET A 135 -9.62 -1.15 14.48
N VAL A 136 -8.66 -2.01 14.11
CA VAL A 136 -8.82 -3.00 13.05
C VAL A 136 -9.92 -3.99 13.41
N GLU A 137 -9.91 -4.53 14.62
CA GLU A 137 -10.93 -5.49 15.08
C GLU A 137 -12.33 -4.86 15.05
N THR A 138 -12.47 -3.65 15.60
CA THR A 138 -13.76 -2.94 15.63
C THR A 138 -14.30 -2.70 14.22
N GLN A 139 -13.48 -2.17 13.31
CA GLN A 139 -13.91 -1.84 11.94
C GLN A 139 -14.18 -3.11 11.12
N GLN A 140 -13.42 -4.19 11.31
CA GLN A 140 -13.68 -5.46 10.64
C GLN A 140 -15.01 -6.07 11.11
N SER A 141 -15.33 -5.99 12.40
CA SER A 141 -16.63 -6.44 12.92
C SER A 141 -17.79 -5.62 12.33
N GLU A 142 -17.67 -4.29 12.29
CA GLU A 142 -18.69 -3.41 11.69
C GLU A 142 -18.91 -3.73 10.20
N LEU A 143 -17.82 -3.92 9.45
CA LEU A 143 -17.90 -4.27 8.03
C LEU A 143 -18.53 -5.66 7.81
N ARG A 144 -18.19 -6.65 8.63
CA ARG A 144 -18.80 -8.00 8.55
C ARG A 144 -20.31 -7.94 8.75
N ILE A 145 -20.78 -7.19 9.74
CA ILE A 145 -22.22 -6.99 9.99
C ILE A 145 -22.86 -6.27 8.80
N LYS A 146 -22.26 -5.17 8.35
CA LYS A 146 -22.79 -4.36 7.24
C LYS A 146 -22.88 -5.15 5.93
N TRP A 147 -21.98 -6.10 5.70
CA TRP A 147 -21.90 -6.88 4.47
C TRP A 147 -22.46 -8.30 4.61
N GLY A 148 -22.99 -8.67 5.78
CA GLY A 148 -23.62 -9.98 6.01
C GLY A 148 -22.67 -11.16 5.82
N LEU A 149 -21.37 -10.99 6.08
CA LEU A 149 -20.37 -12.04 5.89
C LEU A 149 -20.30 -12.94 7.13
N GLU A 150 -20.59 -14.24 6.97
CA GLU A 150 -20.39 -15.25 8.02
C GLU A 150 -18.89 -15.53 8.25
N GLU A 151 -18.56 -15.92 9.49
CA GLU A 151 -17.19 -16.11 10.01
C GLU A 151 -16.37 -17.17 9.24
N SER A 152 -17.02 -18.04 8.47
CA SER A 152 -16.41 -19.16 7.73
C SER A 152 -15.78 -18.80 6.38
N SER A 153 -15.89 -17.55 5.91
CA SER A 153 -15.54 -17.18 4.53
C SER A 153 -14.10 -16.67 4.33
N LEU A 154 -13.26 -16.70 5.35
CA LEU A 154 -11.82 -16.43 5.22
C LEU A 154 -11.04 -17.40 6.11
N GLU A 155 -10.54 -18.47 5.50
CA GLU A 155 -9.33 -19.12 6.01
C GLU A 155 -8.28 -18.00 6.19
N PRO A 156 -7.64 -17.86 7.37
CA PRO A 156 -6.46 -17.01 7.46
C PRO A 156 -5.50 -17.57 6.43
N SER A 157 -5.10 -16.76 5.44
CA SER A 157 -4.06 -17.16 4.49
C SER A 157 -2.88 -17.69 5.30
N ALA A 158 -2.72 -19.00 5.30
CA ALA A 158 -1.76 -19.66 6.13
C ALA A 158 -0.37 -19.17 5.71
N GLN A 159 0.27 -18.51 6.66
CA GLN A 159 1.64 -18.76 7.08
C GLN A 159 2.73 -18.69 6.00
N THR A 160 3.57 -17.68 6.12
CA THR A 160 4.94 -17.95 6.58
C THR A 160 5.22 -17.14 7.86
N ALA A 161 4.42 -17.39 8.89
CA ALA A 161 4.88 -17.15 10.25
C ALA A 161 5.88 -18.26 10.56
N VAL A 162 7.17 -18.00 10.35
CA VAL A 162 8.23 -18.84 10.92
C VAL A 162 8.09 -18.71 12.43
N LYS A 163 7.80 -19.81 13.12
CA LYS A 163 7.62 -19.77 14.56
C LYS A 163 8.95 -19.35 15.22
N PRO A 164 8.94 -18.56 16.30
CA PRO A 164 10.16 -18.16 16.99
C PRO A 164 11.04 -19.36 17.37
N GLU A 165 10.42 -20.47 17.78
CA GLU A 165 11.09 -21.75 18.06
C GLU A 165 11.85 -22.32 16.84
N ASP A 166 11.30 -22.20 15.63
CA ASP A 166 11.93 -22.71 14.39
C ASP A 166 13.18 -21.91 13.98
N THR A 167 13.32 -20.67 14.47
CA THR A 167 14.47 -19.80 14.16
C THR A 167 15.64 -20.07 15.10
N ILE A 168 15.36 -20.34 16.38
CA ILE A 168 16.38 -20.64 17.41
C ILE A 168 17.02 -22.01 17.15
N ASP A 169 16.23 -23.03 16.82
CA ASP A 169 16.76 -24.37 16.52
C ASP A 169 17.61 -24.39 15.24
N LYS A 170 17.27 -23.53 14.26
CA LYS A 170 18.05 -23.40 13.02
C LYS A 170 19.39 -22.70 13.25
N LEU A 171 19.40 -21.63 14.06
CA LEU A 171 20.62 -20.94 14.50
C LEU A 171 21.52 -21.84 15.36
N ALA A 172 20.94 -22.65 16.25
CA ALA A 172 21.69 -23.60 17.08
C ALA A 172 22.34 -24.71 16.24
N LYS A 173 21.67 -25.18 15.18
CA LYS A 173 22.22 -26.18 14.25
C LYS A 173 23.34 -25.64 13.36
N GLU A 174 23.20 -24.39 12.90
CA GLU A 174 24.21 -23.73 12.07
C GLU A 174 25.48 -23.37 12.87
N LEU A 175 25.33 -22.97 14.15
CA LEU A 175 26.46 -22.74 15.04
C LEU A 175 27.17 -24.02 15.51
N GLY A 176 26.46 -25.17 15.53
CA GLY A 176 27.04 -26.47 15.86
C GLY A 176 27.82 -27.14 14.71
N GLN A 177 27.68 -26.66 13.47
CA GLN A 177 28.40 -27.19 12.29
C GLN A 177 29.59 -26.32 11.86
N ALA A 178 29.67 -25.08 12.33
CA ALA A 178 30.88 -24.26 12.27
C ALA A 178 31.76 -24.57 13.48
N GLY A 179 32.49 -25.70 13.41
CA GLY A 179 33.37 -26.16 14.47
C GLY A 179 34.34 -25.08 14.98
N LEU A 180 34.22 -24.77 16.27
CA LEU A 180 35.36 -24.56 17.16
C LEU A 180 35.69 -25.90 17.82
#